data_AF-A0A016UBN7-F1
#
_entry.id   AF-A0A016UBN7-F1
#
_cell.length_a   1.000
_cell.length_b   1.000
_cell.length_c   1.000
_cell.angle_alpha   90.00
_cell.angle_beta   90.00
_cell.angle_gamma   90.00
#
_symmetry.space_group_name_H-M   'P 1'
#
loop_
_entity.id
_entity.type
_entity.pdbx_description
1 polymer ?
#
loop_
_entity_poly.entity_id
_entity_poly.type
_entity_poly.pdbx_seq_one_letter_code
_entity_poly.pdbx_strand_id
1 'polypeptide(L)'
;MILFPKLCVSRGGYPHSVLYETGKACTKNKDCTTYKGSTCEQADHLCVFTGKPPVPGWFIHFLFAQKCQTQAMNKIRGGENKMCRGNKEMTDPGRKAALEAHNKRRSQLAKGKVRNGKNPNNKNLPTASFMARMEYDCEAEAGAIAYASTCAFKQSPQKDRKGYGENVFVYNAPNAVPADALNAAAKKWWDQIFLDGINWEVVFKQSLRDKKIDQKGFTQMAWANSIKLGCGVQTCGLKSFVVCRYSPAGNVLNQTIYPIGDVCSGCVAACKDTDGLCM
;
A
#
# COMPACT_ATOMS: atom_id res chain seq x y z
N MET A 1 5.07 -15.12 -28.08
CA MET A 1 4.38 -15.17 -26.77
C MET A 1 2.89 -15.34 -27.10
N ILE A 2 2.48 -16.59 -27.27
CA ILE A 2 1.18 -16.96 -27.84
C ILE A 2 0.22 -17.16 -26.66
N LEU A 3 -0.90 -16.43 -26.69
CA LEU A 3 -1.98 -16.38 -25.69
C LEU A 3 -3.20 -17.07 -26.29
N PHE A 4 -3.88 -18.02 -25.62
CA PHE A 4 -5.32 -18.39 -25.70
C PHE A 4 -5.62 -19.56 -24.70
N PRO A 5 -6.88 -20.02 -24.47
CA PRO A 5 -7.87 -19.38 -23.61
C PRO A 5 -8.44 -20.30 -22.51
N LYS A 6 -8.73 -19.76 -21.31
CA LYS A 6 -9.81 -20.29 -20.45
C LYS A 6 -11.10 -19.57 -20.84
N LEU A 7 -12.05 -20.29 -21.45
CA LEU A 7 -13.35 -19.74 -21.84
C LEU A 7 -14.28 -19.54 -20.62
N CYS A 8 -14.52 -18.28 -20.26
CA CYS A 8 -15.87 -17.83 -19.91
C CYS A 8 -16.59 -17.47 -21.22
N VAL A 9 -17.65 -18.18 -21.59
CA VAL A 9 -18.50 -17.84 -22.76
C VAL A 9 -19.80 -17.27 -22.19
N SER A 10 -20.29 -16.08 -22.56
CA SER A 10 -20.81 -15.82 -23.90
C SER A 10 -20.68 -14.38 -24.43
N ARG A 11 -19.95 -13.48 -23.76
CA ARG A 11 -19.55 -12.17 -24.34
C ARG A 11 -18.21 -11.71 -23.74
N GLY A 12 -17.10 -12.06 -24.38
CA GLY A 12 -15.77 -11.56 -24.03
C GLY A 12 -15.59 -10.11 -24.49
N GLY A 13 -16.04 -9.15 -23.69
CA GLY A 13 -15.96 -7.73 -24.05
C GLY A 13 -16.34 -6.74 -22.95
N TYR A 14 -16.34 -7.17 -21.68
CA TYR A 14 -16.68 -6.26 -20.58
C TYR A 14 -15.44 -5.46 -20.16
N PRO A 15 -15.50 -4.11 -20.14
CA PRO A 15 -14.44 -3.29 -19.58
C PRO A 15 -14.11 -3.74 -18.15
N HIS A 16 -12.82 -3.86 -17.85
CA HIS A 16 -12.30 -4.31 -16.54
C HIS A 16 -12.59 -5.77 -16.14
N SER A 17 -13.00 -6.63 -17.08
CA SER A 17 -13.01 -8.08 -16.86
C SER A 17 -11.62 -8.70 -17.02
N VAL A 18 -11.34 -9.72 -16.21
CA VAL A 18 -10.14 -10.53 -16.33
C VAL A 18 -10.41 -11.58 -17.41
N LEU A 19 -9.81 -11.40 -18.58
CA LEU A 19 -9.95 -12.32 -19.72
C LEU A 19 -9.39 -13.72 -19.41
N TYR A 20 -8.36 -13.78 -18.55
CA TYR A 20 -7.73 -15.01 -18.07
C TYR A 20 -7.01 -14.74 -16.74
N GLU A 21 -6.94 -15.75 -15.86
CA GLU A 21 -6.16 -15.67 -14.63
C GLU A 21 -4.66 -15.75 -14.94
N THR A 22 -3.84 -14.92 -14.31
CA THR A 22 -2.38 -15.03 -14.41
C THR A 22 -1.90 -16.22 -13.59
N GLY A 23 -1.25 -17.19 -14.23
CA GLY A 23 -0.79 -18.41 -13.57
C GLY A 23 0.06 -19.30 -14.49
N LYS A 24 0.49 -20.43 -13.96
CA LYS A 24 1.16 -21.48 -14.76
C LYS A 24 0.13 -22.21 -15.62
N ALA A 25 0.52 -22.56 -16.84
CA ALA A 25 -0.30 -23.37 -17.72
C ALA A 25 -0.51 -24.78 -17.14
N CYS A 26 -1.54 -25.48 -17.60
CA CYS A 26 -1.81 -26.82 -17.08
C CYS A 26 -0.68 -27.78 -17.48
N THR A 27 -0.33 -28.67 -16.56
CA THR A 27 0.64 -29.76 -16.79
C THR A 27 0.02 -31.12 -16.49
N LYS A 28 -1.11 -31.15 -15.79
CA LYS A 28 -1.91 -32.35 -15.51
C LYS A 28 -3.39 -31.99 -15.53
N ASN A 29 -4.25 -32.98 -15.77
CA ASN A 29 -5.71 -32.80 -15.80
C ASN A 29 -6.26 -32.12 -14.53
N LYS A 30 -5.63 -32.37 -13.37
CA LYS A 30 -6.02 -31.77 -12.09
C LYS A 30 -5.81 -30.24 -12.02
N ASP A 31 -5.00 -29.67 -12.90
CA ASP A 31 -4.78 -28.22 -12.96
C ASP A 31 -5.96 -27.50 -13.67
N CYS A 32 -6.80 -28.27 -14.39
CA CYS A 32 -7.98 -27.78 -15.09
C CYS A 32 -9.20 -27.76 -14.17
N THR A 33 -9.35 -26.67 -13.43
CA THR A 33 -10.36 -26.54 -12.37
C THR A 33 -11.66 -25.87 -12.79
N THR A 34 -11.71 -25.23 -13.96
CA THR A 34 -12.86 -24.43 -14.42
C THR A 34 -14.11 -25.28 -14.67
N TYR A 35 -13.96 -26.43 -15.34
CA TYR A 35 -15.05 -27.37 -15.57
C TYR A 35 -14.63 -28.76 -15.07
N LYS A 36 -15.52 -29.42 -14.31
CA LYS A 36 -15.25 -30.75 -13.77
C LYS A 36 -15.16 -31.76 -14.91
N GLY A 37 -14.07 -32.53 -14.95
CA GLY A 37 -13.80 -33.50 -16.02
C GLY A 37 -12.99 -32.94 -17.19
N SER A 38 -12.51 -31.71 -17.12
CA SER A 38 -11.55 -31.18 -18.09
C SER A 38 -10.22 -31.93 -18.08
N THR A 39 -9.61 -32.06 -19.26
CA THR A 39 -8.28 -32.63 -19.46
C THR A 39 -7.30 -31.54 -19.87
N CYS A 40 -6.01 -31.75 -19.57
CA CYS A 40 -4.95 -30.87 -20.02
C CYS A 40 -4.35 -31.45 -21.31
N GLU A 41 -4.46 -30.71 -22.41
CA GLU A 41 -3.79 -31.01 -23.66
C GLU A 41 -2.32 -30.63 -23.55
N GLN A 42 -1.45 -31.65 -23.54
CA GLN A 42 -0.03 -31.47 -23.22
C GLN A 42 0.76 -30.74 -24.30
N ALA A 43 0.29 -30.77 -25.56
CA ALA A 43 0.96 -30.09 -26.67
C ALA A 43 0.86 -28.56 -26.54
N ASP A 44 -0.31 -28.06 -26.16
CA ASP A 44 -0.61 -26.63 -26.13
C ASP A 44 -0.78 -26.07 -24.71
N HIS A 45 -0.69 -26.94 -23.70
CA HIS A 45 -0.97 -26.64 -22.29
C HIS A 45 -2.35 -26.00 -22.05
N LEU A 46 -3.34 -26.43 -22.82
CA LEU A 46 -4.72 -25.95 -22.78
C LEU A 46 -5.63 -26.91 -22.03
N CYS A 47 -6.56 -26.35 -21.25
CA CYS A 47 -7.61 -27.14 -20.62
C CYS A 47 -8.78 -27.36 -21.59
N VAL A 48 -9.01 -28.61 -21.97
CA VAL A 48 -10.06 -29.01 -22.89
C VAL A 48 -11.24 -29.55 -22.10
N PHE A 49 -12.45 -29.08 -22.43
CA PHE A 49 -13.70 -29.59 -21.87
C PHE A 49 -14.59 -30.06 -23.02
N THR A 50 -14.97 -31.34 -23.00
CA THR A 50 -15.75 -31.97 -24.07
C THR A 50 -17.26 -31.99 -23.79
N GLY A 51 -17.70 -31.51 -22.61
CA GLY A 51 -19.10 -31.42 -22.25
C GLY A 51 -19.78 -30.15 -22.77
N LYS A 52 -21.12 -30.11 -22.72
CA LYS A 52 -21.85 -28.85 -22.87
C LYS A 52 -21.63 -28.02 -21.60
N PRO A 53 -21.04 -26.81 -21.67
CA PRO A 53 -20.93 -25.97 -20.50
C PRO A 53 -22.34 -25.71 -19.96
N PRO A 54 -22.56 -25.81 -18.64
CA PRO A 54 -23.90 -25.63 -18.07
C PRO A 54 -24.42 -24.23 -18.44
N VAL A 55 -25.60 -24.18 -19.08
CA VAL A 55 -26.35 -22.93 -19.22
C VAL A 55 -26.60 -22.34 -17.83
N PRO A 56 -26.38 -21.03 -17.59
CA PRO A 56 -26.45 -20.48 -16.24
C PRO A 56 -27.84 -20.67 -15.62
N GLY A 57 -27.97 -21.69 -14.76
CA GLY A 57 -29.20 -22.00 -14.03
C GLY A 57 -29.44 -21.00 -12.90
N TRP A 58 -30.67 -20.47 -12.83
CA TRP A 58 -31.11 -19.33 -12.01
C TRP A 58 -30.76 -19.42 -10.50
N PHE A 59 -30.61 -20.63 -9.94
CA PHE A 59 -30.31 -20.85 -8.52
C PHE A 59 -28.81 -20.87 -8.16
N ILE A 60 -27.94 -21.40 -9.02
CA ILE A 60 -26.48 -21.42 -8.76
C ILE A 60 -25.84 -20.09 -9.19
N HIS A 61 -26.51 -19.39 -10.13
CA HIS A 61 -26.22 -17.99 -10.44
C HIS A 61 -26.35 -17.13 -9.19
N PHE A 62 -27.32 -17.37 -8.30
CA PHE A 62 -27.46 -16.54 -7.10
C PHE A 62 -26.25 -16.66 -6.18
N LEU A 63 -25.74 -17.86 -5.85
CA LEU A 63 -24.64 -17.98 -4.88
C LEU A 63 -23.25 -17.68 -5.47
N PHE A 64 -22.98 -18.07 -6.72
CA PHE A 64 -21.71 -17.78 -7.39
C PHE A 64 -21.66 -16.36 -7.98
N ALA A 65 -22.75 -15.86 -8.56
CA ALA A 65 -22.82 -14.44 -8.90
C ALA A 65 -22.85 -13.59 -7.64
N GLN A 66 -23.44 -14.00 -6.51
CA GLN A 66 -23.37 -13.18 -5.29
C GLN A 66 -21.96 -13.13 -4.69
N LYS A 67 -21.12 -14.19 -4.80
CA LYS A 67 -19.69 -14.12 -4.42
C LYS A 67 -18.84 -13.33 -5.41
N CYS A 68 -19.07 -13.47 -6.72
CA CYS A 68 -18.33 -12.72 -7.75
C CYS A 68 -18.79 -11.26 -7.83
N GLN A 69 -20.09 -10.99 -7.64
CA GLN A 69 -20.70 -9.67 -7.51
C GLN A 69 -20.35 -9.03 -6.16
N THR A 70 -20.18 -9.73 -5.04
CA THR A 70 -19.66 -9.06 -3.83
C THR A 70 -18.21 -8.65 -4.02
N GLN A 71 -17.37 -9.46 -4.66
CA GLN A 71 -15.99 -9.06 -4.96
C GLN A 71 -15.91 -7.94 -6.01
N ALA A 72 -16.75 -7.98 -7.06
CA ALA A 72 -16.81 -6.93 -8.07
C ALA A 72 -17.50 -5.64 -7.56
N MET A 73 -18.58 -5.74 -6.77
CA MET A 73 -19.25 -4.60 -6.14
C MET A 73 -18.42 -3.99 -5.01
N ASN A 74 -17.62 -4.77 -4.27
CA ASN A 74 -16.60 -4.23 -3.37
C ASN A 74 -15.48 -3.53 -4.14
N LYS A 75 -15.18 -3.95 -5.37
CA LYS A 75 -14.24 -3.24 -6.25
C LYS A 75 -14.84 -1.96 -6.86
N ILE A 76 -16.17 -1.88 -6.99
CA ILE A 76 -16.91 -0.71 -7.50
C ILE A 76 -17.29 0.28 -6.38
N ARG A 77 -17.43 -0.16 -5.12
CA ARG A 77 -17.78 0.65 -3.94
C ARG A 77 -16.63 0.92 -2.97
N GLY A 78 -15.40 0.50 -3.28
CA GLY A 78 -14.26 0.75 -2.42
C GLY A 78 -14.27 -0.11 -1.14
N GLY A 79 -14.24 -1.42 -1.27
CA GLY A 79 -13.97 -2.35 -0.16
C GLY A 79 -14.96 -2.31 1.01
N GLU A 80 -14.63 -3.08 2.05
CA GLU A 80 -15.31 -2.99 3.35
C GLU A 80 -14.91 -1.70 4.07
N ASN A 81 -15.78 -1.18 4.94
CA ASN A 81 -15.47 -0.03 5.82
C ASN A 81 -15.80 -0.36 7.28
N LYS A 82 -15.07 -1.32 7.85
CA LYS A 82 -15.26 -1.77 9.23
C LYS A 82 -14.24 -1.15 10.18
N MET A 83 -13.04 -0.78 9.70
CA MET A 83 -11.98 -0.22 10.55
C MET A 83 -12.31 1.20 11.03
N CYS A 84 -12.77 2.08 10.13
CA CYS A 84 -13.15 3.46 10.45
C CYS A 84 -14.55 3.77 9.92
N ARG A 85 -15.58 3.23 10.60
CA ARG A 85 -16.98 3.27 10.15
C ARG A 85 -17.52 4.69 9.88
N GLY A 86 -16.97 5.71 10.54
CA GLY A 86 -17.36 7.11 10.37
C GLY A 86 -16.84 7.76 9.08
N ASN A 87 -15.76 7.23 8.50
CA ASN A 87 -15.08 7.82 7.34
C ASN A 87 -15.44 7.03 6.08
N LYS A 88 -16.26 7.59 5.19
CA LYS A 88 -16.87 6.87 4.07
C LYS A 88 -16.07 6.94 2.77
N GLU A 89 -15.14 7.87 2.69
CA GLU A 89 -14.30 8.19 1.55
C GLU A 89 -13.06 7.28 1.47
N MET A 90 -12.87 6.41 2.47
CA MET A 90 -11.76 5.48 2.58
C MET A 90 -12.25 4.05 2.87
N THR A 91 -11.37 3.09 2.60
CA THR A 91 -11.71 1.67 2.48
C THR A 91 -10.74 0.84 3.31
N ASP A 92 -11.18 -0.24 3.94
CA ASP A 92 -10.31 -1.13 4.71
C ASP A 92 -9.14 -1.67 3.86
N PRO A 93 -9.31 -2.04 2.57
CA PRO A 93 -8.16 -2.36 1.71
C PRO A 93 -7.17 -1.20 1.56
N GLY A 94 -7.64 0.04 1.42
CA GLY A 94 -6.78 1.23 1.39
C GLY A 94 -6.02 1.43 2.70
N ARG A 95 -6.71 1.32 3.83
CA ARG A 95 -6.11 1.44 5.18
C ARG A 95 -5.03 0.39 5.41
N LYS A 96 -5.33 -0.87 5.09
CA LYS A 96 -4.37 -1.98 5.17
C LYS A 96 -3.17 -1.76 4.25
N ALA A 97 -3.40 -1.37 3.00
CA ALA A 97 -2.32 -1.08 2.06
C ALA A 97 -1.38 0.03 2.58
N ALA A 98 -1.93 1.13 3.11
CA ALA A 98 -1.13 2.19 3.71
C ALA A 98 -0.31 1.65 4.91
N LEU A 99 -0.96 0.96 5.85
CA LEU A 99 -0.32 0.48 7.06
C LEU A 99 0.77 -0.56 6.78
N GLU A 100 0.49 -1.53 5.91
CA GLU A 100 1.43 -2.56 5.48
C GLU A 100 2.62 -1.95 4.74
N ALA A 101 2.37 -1.01 3.83
CA ALA A 101 3.42 -0.33 3.09
C ALA A 101 4.40 0.41 4.00
N HIS A 102 3.90 1.06 5.06
CA HIS A 102 4.73 1.76 6.06
C HIS A 102 5.48 0.77 6.95
N ASN A 103 4.77 -0.16 7.59
CA ASN A 103 5.38 -1.10 8.54
C ASN A 103 6.39 -2.02 7.88
N LYS A 104 6.17 -2.48 6.64
CA LYS A 104 7.16 -3.26 5.89
C LYS A 104 8.46 -2.48 5.69
N ARG A 105 8.36 -1.20 5.34
CA ARG A 105 9.51 -0.32 5.11
C ARG A 105 10.26 0.01 6.40
N ARG A 106 9.53 0.36 7.46
CA ARG A 106 10.08 0.55 8.82
C ARG A 106 10.80 -0.70 9.32
N SER A 107 10.23 -1.88 9.08
CA SER A 107 10.85 -3.17 9.38
C SER A 107 12.18 -3.38 8.64
N GLN A 108 12.23 -3.10 7.33
CA GLN A 108 13.49 -3.19 6.58
C GLN A 108 14.53 -2.19 7.08
N LEU A 109 14.12 -0.97 7.40
CA LEU A 109 15.00 0.06 7.94
C LEU A 109 15.58 -0.34 9.29
N ALA A 110 14.72 -0.77 10.23
CA ALA A 110 15.14 -1.19 11.56
C ALA A 110 16.19 -2.30 11.52
N LYS A 111 16.06 -3.23 10.56
CA LYS A 111 16.99 -4.33 10.31
C LYS A 111 18.23 -3.96 9.48
N GLY A 112 18.47 -2.67 9.21
CA GLY A 112 19.64 -2.21 8.47
C GLY A 112 19.66 -2.66 7.01
N LYS A 113 18.48 -2.81 6.37
CA LYS A 113 18.34 -3.32 4.99
C LYS A 113 18.05 -2.23 3.95
N VAL A 114 18.18 -0.96 4.32
CA VAL A 114 17.83 0.18 3.47
C VAL A 114 19.09 0.97 3.14
N ARG A 115 19.44 1.02 1.86
CA ARG A 115 20.60 1.75 1.35
C ARG A 115 20.48 3.26 1.62
N ASN A 116 21.57 3.88 2.08
CA ASN A 116 21.62 5.33 2.26
C ASN A 116 22.06 6.02 0.97
N GLY A 117 21.15 6.61 0.19
CA GLY A 117 21.48 7.36 -1.01
C GLY A 117 21.44 6.58 -2.33
N LYS A 118 21.74 7.31 -3.42
CA LYS A 118 21.59 6.84 -4.81
C LYS A 118 22.65 5.83 -5.25
N ASN A 119 23.89 5.99 -4.79
CA ASN A 119 24.99 5.14 -5.21
C ASN A 119 24.73 3.70 -4.74
N PRO A 120 24.68 2.70 -5.65
CA PRO A 120 24.37 1.32 -5.28
C PRO A 120 25.37 0.70 -4.30
N ASN A 121 26.59 1.23 -4.22
CA ASN A 121 27.65 0.76 -3.33
C ASN A 121 27.62 1.42 -1.94
N ASN A 122 26.67 2.34 -1.69
CA ASN A 122 26.54 2.94 -0.37
C ASN A 122 26.14 1.89 0.67
N LYS A 123 26.66 2.05 1.88
CA LYS A 123 26.23 1.24 3.02
C LYS A 123 24.74 1.46 3.30
N ASN A 124 24.12 0.46 3.91
CA ASN A 124 22.78 0.62 4.46
C ASN A 124 22.80 1.56 5.66
N LEU A 125 21.67 2.20 5.91
CA LEU A 125 21.40 2.95 7.13
C LEU A 125 21.58 2.04 8.36
N PRO A 126 22.03 2.60 9.50
CA PRO A 126 22.23 1.84 10.73
C PRO A 126 20.93 1.20 11.21
N THR A 127 21.04 0.10 11.95
CA THR A 127 19.89 -0.56 12.60
C THR A 127 19.23 0.36 13.63
N ALA A 128 17.95 0.11 13.90
CA ALA A 128 17.19 0.86 14.89
C ALA A 128 17.01 0.04 16.17
N SER A 129 17.41 0.58 17.31
CA SER A 129 17.13 -0.06 18.61
C SER A 129 15.66 0.01 18.97
N PHE A 130 14.98 1.08 18.54
CA PHE A 130 13.55 1.26 18.67
C PHE A 130 12.95 1.75 17.35
N MET A 131 11.95 1.02 16.87
CA MET A 131 11.14 1.40 15.72
C MET A 131 9.72 0.90 15.96
N ALA A 132 8.81 1.81 16.31
CA ALA A 132 7.43 1.42 16.61
C ALA A 132 6.74 0.84 15.37
N ARG A 133 5.95 -0.21 15.56
CA ARG A 133 4.94 -0.61 14.59
C ARG A 133 3.85 0.45 14.58
N MET A 134 3.52 0.96 13.39
CA MET A 134 2.42 1.89 13.24
C MET A 134 1.08 1.17 13.37
N GLU A 135 0.12 1.84 13.98
CA GLU A 135 -1.29 1.50 14.02
C GLU A 135 -2.12 2.50 13.21
N TYR A 136 -3.27 2.04 12.72
CA TYR A 136 -4.16 2.90 11.94
C TYR A 136 -5.05 3.74 12.86
N ASP A 137 -5.14 5.04 12.61
CA ASP A 137 -5.89 6.00 13.45
C ASP A 137 -6.96 6.71 12.62
N CYS A 138 -8.22 6.49 12.99
CA CYS A 138 -9.37 7.00 12.23
C CYS A 138 -9.54 8.52 12.32
N GLU A 139 -9.07 9.16 13.39
CA GLU A 139 -9.09 10.62 13.54
C GLU A 139 -8.04 11.29 12.64
N ALA A 140 -6.84 10.72 12.57
CA ALA A 140 -5.82 11.12 11.60
C ALA A 140 -6.32 10.95 10.15
N GLU A 141 -7.04 9.86 9.86
CA GLU A 141 -7.69 9.63 8.57
C GLU A 141 -8.74 10.70 8.26
N ALA A 142 -9.64 11.02 9.19
CA ALA A 142 -10.66 12.03 9.00
C ALA A 142 -10.04 13.39 8.64
N GLY A 143 -8.98 13.79 9.35
CA GLY A 143 -8.24 15.00 9.04
C GLY A 143 -7.52 14.97 7.69
N ALA A 144 -7.01 13.80 7.28
CA ALA A 144 -6.37 13.61 5.99
C ALA A 144 -7.37 13.63 4.83
N ILE A 145 -8.55 13.01 5.00
CA ILE A 145 -9.68 13.08 4.04
C ILE A 145 -10.10 14.53 3.86
N ALA A 146 -10.38 15.25 4.95
CA ALA A 146 -10.81 16.64 4.89
C ALA A 146 -9.83 17.54 4.12
N TYR A 147 -8.52 17.32 4.31
CA TYR A 147 -7.51 18.07 3.55
C TYR A 147 -7.37 17.60 2.10
N ALA A 148 -7.47 16.30 1.83
CA ALA A 148 -7.48 15.77 0.47
C ALA A 148 -8.64 16.35 -0.35
N SER A 149 -9.81 16.56 0.28
CA SER A 149 -10.99 17.18 -0.32
C SER A 149 -10.78 18.60 -0.83
N THR A 150 -9.76 19.33 -0.35
CA THR A 150 -9.46 20.69 -0.83
C THR A 150 -8.71 20.69 -2.16
N CYS A 151 -8.24 19.53 -2.65
CA CYS A 151 -7.51 19.40 -3.90
C CYS A 151 -6.31 20.37 -4.06
N ALA A 152 -5.64 20.70 -2.94
CA ALA A 152 -4.58 21.71 -2.94
C ALA A 152 -3.27 21.24 -3.61
N PHE A 153 -3.08 19.93 -3.76
CA PHE A 153 -1.88 19.29 -4.33
C PHE A 153 -0.55 19.73 -3.70
N LYS A 154 -0.61 20.18 -2.45
CA LYS A 154 0.53 20.60 -1.63
C LYS A 154 0.26 20.25 -0.18
N GLN A 155 1.30 20.31 0.63
CA GLN A 155 1.22 20.13 2.06
C GLN A 155 0.38 21.24 2.73
N SER A 156 -0.43 20.88 3.73
CA SER A 156 -1.16 21.83 4.58
C SER A 156 -0.20 22.66 5.43
N PRO A 157 -0.57 23.87 5.89
CA PRO A 157 0.23 24.59 6.86
C PRO A 157 0.34 23.80 8.18
N GLN A 158 1.54 23.76 8.78
CA GLN A 158 1.78 22.97 10.01
C GLN A 158 0.82 23.34 11.15
N LYS A 159 0.47 24.62 11.29
CA LYS A 159 -0.49 25.11 12.30
C LYS A 159 -1.88 24.49 12.18
N ASP A 160 -2.29 24.08 10.99
CA ASP A 160 -3.62 23.54 10.71
C ASP A 160 -3.67 22.01 10.92
N ARG A 161 -2.51 21.39 11.20
CA ARG A 161 -2.36 19.94 11.39
C ARG A 161 -2.53 19.48 12.82
N LYS A 162 -2.77 20.36 13.81
CA LYS A 162 -2.99 19.98 15.22
C LYS A 162 -1.93 19.00 15.78
N GLY A 163 -0.66 19.18 15.41
CA GLY A 163 0.44 18.31 15.86
C GLY A 163 0.66 17.03 15.04
N TYR A 164 -0.11 16.80 13.97
CA TYR A 164 0.16 15.73 13.00
C TYR A 164 1.29 16.11 12.03
N GLY A 165 2.12 15.12 11.69
CA GLY A 165 2.98 15.16 10.51
C GLY A 165 2.15 14.90 9.25
N GLU A 166 2.70 15.18 8.06
CA GLU A 166 1.95 15.00 6.81
C GLU A 166 2.86 14.69 5.63
N ASN A 167 2.46 13.69 4.84
CA ASN A 167 2.98 13.46 3.50
C ASN A 167 1.84 13.59 2.48
N VAL A 168 2.15 14.14 1.31
CA VAL A 168 1.17 14.31 0.23
C VAL A 168 1.71 13.75 -1.09
N PHE A 169 0.81 13.24 -1.92
CA PHE A 169 1.16 12.67 -3.22
C PHE A 169 0.05 12.93 -4.24
N VAL A 170 0.43 13.11 -5.50
CA VAL A 170 -0.51 13.29 -6.62
C VAL A 170 -0.48 12.03 -7.46
N TYR A 171 -1.59 11.31 -7.46
CA TYR A 171 -1.81 10.14 -8.31
C TYR A 171 -2.39 10.61 -9.66
N ASN A 172 -1.72 10.29 -10.76
CA ASN A 172 -2.07 10.78 -12.10
C ASN A 172 -3.21 9.98 -12.76
N ALA A 173 -4.29 9.76 -12.01
CA ALA A 173 -5.55 9.24 -12.53
C ALA A 173 -6.71 9.70 -11.64
N PRO A 174 -7.91 9.92 -12.20
CA PRO A 174 -9.12 10.12 -11.42
C PRO A 174 -9.60 8.80 -10.82
N ASN A 175 -10.49 8.86 -9.83
CA ASN A 175 -11.16 7.70 -9.24
C ASN A 175 -10.17 6.60 -8.83
N ALA A 176 -9.03 7.01 -8.28
CA ALA A 176 -7.97 6.07 -7.95
C ALA A 176 -8.46 5.06 -6.91
N VAL A 177 -8.19 3.78 -7.15
CA VAL A 177 -8.40 2.74 -6.13
C VAL A 177 -7.49 3.09 -4.94
N PRO A 178 -8.04 3.30 -3.73
CA PRO A 178 -7.25 3.84 -2.63
C PRO A 178 -6.02 3.01 -2.28
N ALA A 179 -6.12 1.68 -2.35
CA ALA A 179 -4.99 0.77 -2.10
C ALA A 179 -3.83 1.00 -3.10
N ASP A 180 -4.12 1.18 -4.39
CA ASP A 180 -3.11 1.41 -5.42
C ASP A 180 -2.47 2.79 -5.24
N ALA A 181 -3.30 3.80 -4.97
CA ALA A 181 -2.84 5.16 -4.74
C ALA A 181 -1.92 5.28 -3.51
N LEU A 182 -2.28 4.62 -2.41
CA LEU A 182 -1.52 4.62 -1.16
C LEU A 182 -0.21 3.81 -1.28
N ASN A 183 -0.23 2.69 -2.02
CA ASN A 183 1.00 1.95 -2.33
C ASN A 183 1.97 2.78 -3.18
N ALA A 184 1.46 3.46 -4.20
CA ALA A 184 2.26 4.34 -5.05
C ALA A 184 2.82 5.54 -4.25
N ALA A 185 2.00 6.16 -3.41
CA ALA A 185 2.40 7.26 -2.54
C ALA A 185 3.50 6.84 -1.57
N ALA A 186 3.30 5.75 -0.82
CA ALA A 186 4.29 5.20 0.12
C ALA A 186 5.61 4.83 -0.57
N LYS A 187 5.54 4.28 -1.80
CA LYS A 187 6.74 4.04 -2.60
C LYS A 187 7.45 5.34 -2.97
N LYS A 188 6.73 6.34 -3.48
CA LYS A 188 7.31 7.63 -3.89
C LYS A 188 8.00 8.34 -2.74
N TRP A 189 7.35 8.41 -1.57
CA TRP A 189 7.93 9.05 -0.38
C TRP A 189 9.15 8.29 0.12
N TRP A 190 9.07 6.96 0.20
CA TRP A 190 10.20 6.16 0.65
C TRP A 190 11.40 6.25 -0.28
N ASP A 191 11.17 6.21 -1.59
CA ASP A 191 12.23 6.22 -2.61
C ASP A 191 13.07 7.51 -2.60
N GLN A 192 12.64 8.56 -1.89
CA GLN A 192 13.43 9.78 -1.69
C GLN A 192 14.80 9.48 -1.09
N ILE A 193 14.95 8.47 -0.22
CA ILE A 193 16.26 8.07 0.33
C ILE A 193 17.25 7.58 -0.74
N PHE A 194 16.74 7.10 -1.88
CA PHE A 194 17.57 6.65 -2.99
C PHE A 194 17.86 7.76 -4.00
N LEU A 195 17.29 8.95 -3.83
CA LEU A 195 17.63 10.11 -4.65
C LEU A 195 18.89 10.79 -4.11
N ASP A 196 19.01 10.84 -2.78
CA ASP A 196 20.15 11.40 -2.07
C ASP A 196 20.14 10.86 -0.62
N GLY A 197 21.32 10.71 -0.02
CA GLY A 197 21.46 10.16 1.33
C GLY A 197 21.09 11.13 2.45
N ILE A 198 20.98 10.62 3.67
CA ILE A 198 20.89 11.42 4.89
C ILE A 198 22.20 11.32 5.68
N ASN A 199 22.36 12.17 6.70
CA ASN A 199 23.51 12.10 7.60
C ASN A 199 23.51 10.77 8.37
N TRP A 200 24.70 10.27 8.69
CA TRP A 200 24.89 8.97 9.34
C TRP A 200 24.45 8.93 10.80
N GLU A 201 24.33 10.08 11.44
CA GLU A 201 23.74 10.22 12.79
C GLU A 201 22.22 10.06 12.77
N VAL A 202 21.61 9.98 11.58
CA VAL A 202 20.16 9.89 11.34
C VAL A 202 19.35 10.97 12.08
N VAL A 203 19.92 12.16 12.23
CA VAL A 203 19.27 13.31 12.87
C VAL A 203 18.60 14.20 11.83
N PHE A 204 17.40 14.70 12.12
CA PHE A 204 16.72 15.66 11.26
C PHE A 204 17.27 17.08 11.46
N LYS A 205 18.44 17.33 10.86
CA LYS A 205 19.16 18.61 10.92
C LYS A 205 18.57 19.65 9.97
N GLN A 206 18.91 20.93 10.19
CA GLN A 206 18.56 22.02 9.27
C GLN A 206 19.04 21.74 7.83
N SER A 207 20.26 21.20 7.67
CA SER A 207 20.80 20.82 6.36
C SER A 207 19.99 19.74 5.64
N LEU A 208 19.26 18.90 6.37
CA LEU A 208 18.34 17.91 5.79
C LEU A 208 16.97 18.55 5.49
N ARG A 209 16.48 19.43 6.36
CA ARG A 209 15.22 20.16 6.16
C ARG A 209 15.23 21.01 4.89
N ASP A 210 16.33 21.75 4.70
CA ASP A 210 16.51 22.74 3.63
C ASP A 210 17.20 22.15 2.39
N LYS A 211 17.39 20.83 2.36
CA LYS A 211 18.06 20.15 1.27
C LYS A 211 17.31 20.34 -0.04
N LYS A 212 18.05 20.56 -1.13
CA LYS A 212 17.49 20.72 -2.49
C LYS A 212 16.69 19.50 -2.95
N ILE A 213 17.18 18.30 -2.64
CA ILE A 213 16.46 17.04 -2.89
C ILE A 213 15.65 16.75 -1.63
N ASP A 214 14.32 16.86 -1.75
CA ASP A 214 13.42 16.66 -0.62
C ASP A 214 13.37 15.19 -0.18
N GLN A 215 13.70 14.95 1.09
CA GLN A 215 13.64 13.64 1.75
C GLN A 215 12.71 13.65 2.97
N LYS A 216 11.90 14.71 3.12
CA LYS A 216 10.97 14.86 4.25
C LYS A 216 9.89 13.78 4.26
N GLY A 217 9.50 13.28 3.09
CA GLY A 217 8.57 12.15 2.95
C GLY A 217 9.14 10.86 3.52
N PHE A 218 10.38 10.51 3.13
CA PHE A 218 11.09 9.35 3.66
C PHE A 218 11.27 9.45 5.18
N THR A 219 11.81 10.57 5.66
CA THR A 219 12.12 10.76 7.09
C THR A 219 10.87 10.69 7.96
N GLN A 220 9.73 11.21 7.51
CA GLN A 220 8.46 11.06 8.22
C GLN A 220 7.99 9.60 8.28
N MET A 221 8.11 8.83 7.20
CA MET A 221 7.77 7.40 7.22
C MET A 221 8.71 6.59 8.13
N ALA A 222 9.99 6.97 8.17
CA ALA A 222 11.05 6.37 8.96
C ALA A 222 11.05 6.81 10.44
N TRP A 223 10.21 7.77 10.84
CA TRP A 223 10.25 8.38 12.17
C TRP A 223 9.83 7.38 13.26
N ALA A 224 10.74 6.95 14.12
CA ALA A 224 10.49 5.86 15.07
C ALA A 224 9.31 6.16 16.00
N ASN A 225 9.16 7.40 16.44
CA ASN A 225 8.12 7.82 17.37
C ASN A 225 6.77 8.12 16.71
N SER A 226 6.64 8.09 15.38
CA SER A 226 5.33 8.20 14.73
C SER A 226 4.66 6.84 14.76
N ILE A 227 3.71 6.67 15.68
CA ILE A 227 3.05 5.38 15.98
C ILE A 227 1.67 5.26 15.36
N LYS A 228 1.03 6.36 14.98
CA LYS A 228 -0.30 6.41 14.38
C LYS A 228 -0.25 6.93 12.94
N LEU A 229 -1.02 6.30 12.06
CA LEU A 229 -1.13 6.64 10.65
C LEU A 229 -2.61 6.73 10.25
N GLY A 230 -2.98 7.77 9.51
CA GLY A 230 -4.30 7.85 8.85
C GLY A 230 -4.17 8.56 7.51
N CYS A 231 -4.90 8.11 6.48
CA CYS A 231 -4.72 8.62 5.12
C CYS A 231 -6.04 8.84 4.37
N GLY A 232 -6.10 9.90 3.57
CA GLY A 232 -7.19 10.25 2.67
C GLY A 232 -6.77 10.17 1.20
N VAL A 233 -7.70 9.79 0.32
CA VAL A 233 -7.53 9.80 -1.14
C VAL A 233 -8.78 10.46 -1.73
N GLN A 234 -8.59 11.55 -2.46
CA GLN A 234 -9.69 12.30 -3.08
C GLN A 234 -9.48 12.42 -4.59
N THR A 235 -10.53 12.21 -5.39
CA THR A 235 -10.50 12.55 -6.81
C THR A 235 -10.65 14.07 -7.01
N CYS A 236 -9.74 14.64 -7.78
CA CYS A 236 -9.57 16.07 -8.04
C CYS A 236 -9.41 16.30 -9.54
N GLY A 237 -10.52 16.33 -10.28
CA GLY A 237 -10.50 16.38 -11.75
C GLY A 237 -9.92 15.09 -12.35
N LEU A 238 -8.86 15.20 -13.16
CA LEU A 238 -8.19 14.07 -13.82
C LEU A 238 -7.11 13.38 -12.96
N LYS A 239 -6.96 13.80 -11.70
CA LYS A 239 -5.95 13.29 -10.77
C LYS A 239 -6.61 12.93 -9.45
N SER A 240 -5.90 12.20 -8.60
CA SER A 240 -6.30 11.96 -7.22
C SER A 240 -5.25 12.50 -6.25
N PHE A 241 -5.69 13.19 -5.21
CA PHE A 241 -4.84 13.75 -4.17
C PHE A 241 -4.79 12.81 -2.97
N VAL A 242 -3.59 12.37 -2.61
CA VAL A 242 -3.33 11.46 -1.49
C VAL A 242 -2.68 12.25 -0.36
N VAL A 243 -3.22 12.12 0.84
CA VAL A 243 -2.69 12.75 2.06
C VAL A 243 -2.57 11.67 3.14
N CYS A 244 -1.43 11.55 3.80
CA CYS A 244 -1.26 10.73 5.00
C CYS A 244 -0.81 11.61 6.15
N ARG A 245 -1.42 11.44 7.32
CA ARG A 245 -1.07 12.10 8.58
C ARG A 245 -0.45 11.13 9.57
N TYR A 246 0.51 11.63 10.34
CA TYR A 246 1.34 10.85 11.25
C TYR A 246 1.26 11.43 12.65
N SER A 247 1.07 10.58 13.67
CA SER A 247 1.05 11.03 15.06
C SER A 247 1.93 10.16 15.96
N PRO A 248 2.74 10.78 16.84
CA PRO A 248 3.19 12.18 16.79
C PRO A 248 3.82 12.58 15.45
N ALA A 249 3.86 13.89 15.16
CA ALA A 249 4.57 14.42 14.00
C ALA A 249 6.06 14.04 14.04
N GLY A 250 6.60 13.67 12.87
CA GLY A 250 8.04 13.52 12.70
C GLY A 250 8.68 14.80 12.20
N ASN A 251 9.90 14.67 11.68
CA ASN A 251 10.66 15.77 11.06
C ASN A 251 10.85 16.96 12.01
N VAL A 252 11.04 16.68 13.30
CA VAL A 252 11.32 17.69 14.31
C VAL A 252 12.81 18.01 14.27
N LEU A 253 13.14 19.30 14.17
CA LEU A 253 14.52 19.76 14.07
C LEU A 253 15.37 19.27 15.23
N ASN A 254 16.57 18.81 14.91
CA ASN A 254 17.59 18.31 15.84
C ASN A 254 17.18 17.06 16.65
N GLN A 255 16.08 16.41 16.29
CA GLN A 255 15.72 15.10 16.84
C GLN A 255 16.20 13.97 15.92
N THR A 256 16.46 12.81 16.52
CA THR A 256 16.78 11.61 15.74
C THR A 256 15.54 11.11 15.00
N ILE A 257 15.74 10.64 13.77
CA ILE A 257 14.69 9.96 12.99
C ILE A 257 14.35 8.64 13.68
N TYR A 258 15.37 7.91 14.14
CA TYR A 258 15.23 6.71 14.98
C TYR A 258 16.51 6.51 15.81
N PRO A 259 16.42 5.94 17.02
CA PRO A 259 17.60 5.65 17.81
C PRO A 259 18.39 4.49 17.19
N ILE A 260 19.70 4.69 17.01
CA ILE A 260 20.61 3.67 16.49
C ILE A 260 20.88 2.63 17.59
N GLY A 261 20.92 1.36 17.20
CA GLY A 261 21.39 0.28 18.06
C GLY A 261 20.89 -1.09 17.58
N ASP A 262 21.13 -2.12 18.39
CA ASP A 262 20.74 -3.50 18.05
C ASP A 262 19.22 -3.59 17.92
N VAL A 263 18.75 -4.29 16.89
CA VAL A 263 17.31 -4.41 16.60
C VAL A 263 16.56 -4.86 17.86
N CYS A 264 15.47 -4.16 18.18
CA CYS A 264 14.64 -4.38 19.36
C CYS A 264 15.24 -4.03 20.74
N SER A 265 16.53 -3.71 20.86
CA SER A 265 17.18 -3.47 22.17
C SER A 265 16.60 -2.29 22.96
N GLY A 266 15.90 -1.37 22.30
CA GLY A 266 15.22 -0.23 22.91
C GLY A 266 13.71 -0.39 23.06
N CYS A 267 13.12 -1.56 22.75
CA CYS A 267 11.70 -1.80 22.96
C CYS A 267 11.41 -2.04 24.46
N VAL A 268 10.42 -1.32 25.02
CA VAL A 268 10.06 -1.44 26.44
C VAL A 268 9.05 -2.56 26.70
N ALA A 269 8.02 -2.71 25.85
CA ALA A 269 6.95 -3.66 26.06
C ALA A 269 7.22 -5.00 25.37
N ALA A 270 7.23 -5.00 24.03
CA ALA A 270 7.53 -6.18 23.25
C ALA A 270 8.20 -5.81 21.93
N CYS A 271 8.95 -6.76 21.38
CA CYS A 271 9.37 -6.73 19.99
C CYS A 271 8.81 -7.93 19.24
N LYS A 272 8.35 -7.71 18.01
CA LYS A 272 8.10 -8.82 17.09
C LYS A 272 9.38 -9.05 16.30
N ASP A 273 10.25 -9.94 16.78
CA ASP A 273 11.62 -10.15 16.27
C ASP A 273 11.68 -10.40 14.75
N THR A 274 10.71 -11.13 14.20
CA THR A 274 10.60 -11.36 12.75
C THR A 274 10.43 -10.05 11.95
N ASP A 275 9.72 -9.09 12.52
CA ASP A 275 9.48 -7.78 11.93
C ASP A 275 10.57 -6.77 12.37
N GLY A 276 11.21 -6.93 13.52
CA GLY A 276 12.16 -5.95 14.07
C GLY A 276 11.47 -4.62 14.44
N LEU A 277 10.21 -4.69 14.88
CA LEU A 277 9.38 -3.55 15.26
C LEU A 277 8.90 -3.70 16.70
N CYS A 278 8.94 -2.61 17.45
CA CYS A 278 8.39 -2.54 18.81
C CYS A 278 6.85 -2.45 18.75
N MET A 279 6.19 -3.14 19.67
CA MET A 279 4.73 -3.21 19.82
C MET A 279 4.25 -2.41 21.03
#